data_AF-A0A3C0Z969-F1
#
_entry.id   AF-A0A3C0Z969-F1
#
_cell.length_a   1.000
_cell.length_b   1.000
_cell.length_c   1.000
_cell.angle_alpha   90.00
_cell.angle_beta   90.00
_cell.angle_gamma   90.00
#
_symmetry.space_group_name_H-M   'P 1'
#
loop_
_entity.id
_entity.type
_entity.pdbx_description
1 polymer ?
#
loop_
_entity_poly.entity_id
_entity_poly.type
_entity_poly.pdbx_seq_one_letter_code
_entity_poly.pdbx_strand_id
1 'polypeptide(L)'
;DLQAALPLLPIAESSPALPTKAAAYGLLARAYLIMGEYEKALANGQQALKLHSDLIDFNDLSAAASFPIPATNQTSAEVVFFTRMYASNIVNLNIARIEKDLYLLYAADDLRKNIYFRLDDKGDVFFKGTHMGHQGLITGVTSSELLLIVAECQARLGEPEKAAETLNQLMIKRWDKNTFKPFVFTDANIALGTILNERRKELVFRGLRWSDIKRLNRDGAGITLSRKISGQDFVLLPNDKRYAIALPEDVLEMTGMEQNPR
;
A
#
# COMPACT_ATOMS: atom_id res chain seq x y z
N ASP A 1 -11.81 -6.62 -18.68
CA ASP A 1 -11.74 -7.87 -17.88
C ASP A 1 -12.40 -7.76 -16.52
N LEU A 2 -11.83 -7.04 -15.54
CA LEU A 2 -12.40 -6.97 -14.17
C LEU A 2 -13.88 -6.56 -14.14
N GLN A 3 -14.29 -5.59 -14.96
CA GLN A 3 -15.70 -5.21 -15.09
C GLN A 3 -16.59 -6.34 -15.61
N ALA A 4 -16.10 -7.12 -16.58
CA ALA A 4 -16.83 -8.26 -17.13
C ALA A 4 -16.90 -9.44 -16.16
N ALA A 5 -15.91 -9.57 -15.26
CA ALA A 5 -15.88 -10.59 -14.22
C ALA A 5 -16.86 -10.31 -13.07
N LEU A 6 -17.07 -9.03 -12.70
CA LEU A 6 -17.94 -8.64 -11.57
C LEU A 6 -19.30 -9.34 -11.49
N PRO A 7 -20.12 -9.45 -12.56
CA PRO A 7 -21.41 -10.12 -12.48
C PRO A 7 -21.29 -11.65 -12.31
N LEU A 8 -20.14 -12.23 -12.63
CA LEU A 8 -19.88 -13.68 -12.61
C LEU A 8 -19.29 -14.16 -11.29
N LEU A 9 -18.69 -13.26 -10.51
CA LEU A 9 -18.02 -13.60 -9.25
C LEU A 9 -19.00 -13.75 -8.09
N PRO A 10 -18.74 -14.66 -7.14
CA PRO A 10 -19.55 -14.80 -5.94
C PRO A 10 -19.27 -13.68 -4.94
N ILE A 11 -20.20 -13.50 -3.99
CA ILE A 11 -20.06 -12.52 -2.90
C ILE A 11 -19.01 -12.97 -1.89
N ALA A 12 -19.01 -14.26 -1.54
CA ALA A 12 -18.11 -14.86 -0.55
C ALA A 12 -17.54 -16.16 -1.09
N GLU A 13 -16.37 -16.53 -0.58
CA GLU A 13 -15.64 -17.73 -0.93
C GLU A 13 -15.04 -18.39 0.32
N SER A 14 -14.68 -19.66 0.20
CA SER A 14 -14.04 -20.42 1.30
C SER A 14 -12.60 -20.00 1.58
N SER A 15 -11.96 -19.30 0.64
CA SER A 15 -10.57 -18.87 0.72
C SER A 15 -10.38 -17.48 0.11
N PRO A 16 -9.57 -16.60 0.74
CA PRO A 16 -9.23 -15.29 0.18
C PRO A 16 -8.35 -15.38 -1.09
N ALA A 17 -7.83 -16.57 -1.44
CA ALA A 17 -7.13 -16.78 -2.69
C ALA A 17 -8.08 -16.93 -3.90
N LEU A 18 -9.38 -17.17 -3.65
CA LEU A 18 -10.40 -17.26 -4.69
C LEU A 18 -11.00 -15.88 -4.96
N PRO A 19 -11.15 -15.48 -6.24
CA PRO A 19 -11.72 -14.17 -6.56
C PRO A 19 -13.18 -14.04 -6.13
N THR A 20 -13.50 -12.95 -5.44
CA THR A 20 -14.86 -12.55 -5.06
C THR A 20 -15.23 -11.22 -5.73
N LYS A 21 -16.49 -10.79 -5.62
CA LYS A 21 -16.88 -9.42 -6.01
C LYS A 21 -16.06 -8.36 -5.27
N ALA A 22 -15.76 -8.57 -3.99
CA ALA A 22 -14.92 -7.65 -3.22
C ALA A 22 -13.49 -7.54 -3.80
N ALA A 23 -12.91 -8.68 -4.22
CA ALA A 23 -11.62 -8.71 -4.89
C ALA A 23 -11.63 -7.92 -6.20
N ALA A 24 -12.64 -8.13 -7.06
CA ALA A 24 -12.75 -7.42 -8.33
C ALA A 24 -12.97 -5.92 -8.15
N TYR A 25 -13.87 -5.50 -7.24
CA TYR A 25 -14.04 -4.10 -6.89
C TYR A 25 -12.76 -3.48 -6.34
N GLY A 26 -12.03 -4.18 -5.47
CA GLY A 26 -10.79 -3.67 -4.89
C GLY A 26 -9.67 -3.50 -5.93
N LEU A 27 -9.53 -4.45 -6.85
CA LEU A 27 -8.59 -4.35 -7.97
C LEU A 27 -8.96 -3.23 -8.95
N LEU A 28 -10.26 -3.04 -9.24
CA LEU A 28 -10.74 -1.90 -10.02
C LEU A 28 -10.45 -0.57 -9.32
N ALA A 29 -10.68 -0.47 -8.02
CA ALA A 29 -10.38 0.72 -7.24
C ALA A 29 -8.90 1.10 -7.33
N ARG A 30 -8.00 0.11 -7.16
CA ARG A 30 -6.54 0.30 -7.32
C ARG A 30 -6.17 0.71 -8.74
N ALA A 31 -6.72 0.04 -9.75
CA ALA A 31 -6.43 0.34 -11.15
C ALA A 31 -6.85 1.77 -11.52
N TYR A 32 -8.08 2.16 -11.16
CA TYR A 32 -8.58 3.50 -11.41
C TYR A 32 -7.80 4.58 -10.66
N LEU A 33 -7.38 4.31 -9.41
CA LEU A 33 -6.52 5.24 -8.68
C LEU A 33 -5.20 5.48 -9.42
N ILE A 34 -4.58 4.42 -9.95
CA ILE A 34 -3.34 4.53 -10.74
C ILE A 34 -3.60 5.30 -12.04
N MET A 35 -4.74 5.09 -12.69
CA MET A 35 -5.13 5.81 -13.91
C MET A 35 -5.47 7.29 -13.67
N GLY A 36 -5.74 7.70 -12.43
CA GLY A 36 -6.21 9.06 -12.10
C GLY A 36 -7.72 9.24 -12.26
N GLU A 37 -8.47 8.14 -12.32
CA GLU A 37 -9.93 8.12 -12.49
C GLU A 37 -10.61 8.09 -11.11
N TYR A 38 -10.56 9.21 -10.38
CA TYR A 38 -10.83 9.23 -8.94
C TYR A 38 -12.29 8.90 -8.58
N GLU A 39 -13.27 9.31 -9.36
CA GLU A 39 -14.69 8.99 -9.14
C GLU A 39 -14.94 7.49 -9.27
N LYS A 40 -14.33 6.86 -10.29
CA LYS A 40 -14.42 5.41 -10.50
C LYS A 40 -13.69 4.66 -9.40
N ALA A 41 -12.52 5.13 -8.99
CA ALA A 41 -11.76 4.55 -7.89
C ALA A 41 -12.55 4.61 -6.57
N LEU A 42 -13.15 5.76 -6.25
CA LEU A 42 -14.00 5.96 -5.08
C LEU A 42 -15.20 5.00 -5.08
N ALA A 43 -15.95 4.95 -6.18
CA ALA A 43 -17.14 4.10 -6.29
C ALA A 43 -16.79 2.62 -6.10
N ASN A 44 -15.72 2.13 -6.73
CA ASN A 44 -15.29 0.74 -6.59
C ASN A 44 -14.73 0.45 -5.19
N GLY A 45 -13.96 1.37 -4.60
CA GLY A 45 -13.43 1.22 -3.25
C GLY A 45 -14.53 1.10 -2.20
N GLN A 46 -15.58 1.92 -2.31
CA GLN A 46 -16.76 1.85 -1.44
C GLN A 46 -17.54 0.54 -1.62
N GLN A 47 -17.69 0.03 -2.85
CA GLN A 47 -18.34 -1.27 -3.08
C GLN A 47 -17.52 -2.43 -2.49
N ALA A 48 -16.19 -2.40 -2.61
CA ALA A 48 -15.34 -3.40 -1.98
C ALA A 48 -15.48 -3.37 -0.45
N LEU A 49 -15.45 -2.19 0.17
CA LEU A 49 -15.59 -2.02 1.62
C LEU A 49 -16.98 -2.43 2.16
N LYS A 50 -18.04 -2.30 1.37
CA LYS A 50 -19.37 -2.84 1.73
C LYS A 50 -19.39 -4.36 1.83
N LEU A 51 -18.55 -5.04 1.07
CA LEU A 51 -18.46 -6.50 1.02
C LEU A 51 -17.40 -7.05 1.99
N HIS A 52 -16.33 -6.29 2.25
CA HIS A 52 -15.25 -6.68 3.15
C HIS A 52 -14.52 -5.45 3.73
N SER A 53 -14.68 -5.22 5.03
CA SER A 53 -14.10 -4.07 5.74
C SER A 53 -13.35 -4.44 7.03
N ASP A 54 -13.02 -5.72 7.22
CA ASP A 54 -12.33 -6.18 8.42
C ASP A 54 -10.99 -5.47 8.61
N LEU A 55 -10.77 -4.97 9.83
CA LEU A 55 -9.56 -4.27 10.25
C LEU A 55 -9.07 -4.79 11.59
N ILE A 56 -7.79 -5.14 11.64
CA ILE A 56 -7.11 -5.54 12.86
C ILE A 56 -6.84 -4.30 13.69
N ASP A 57 -7.13 -4.35 14.98
CA ASP A 57 -6.76 -3.29 15.91
C ASP A 57 -5.35 -3.54 16.43
N PHE A 58 -4.43 -2.60 16.19
CA PHE A 58 -3.04 -2.75 16.62
C PHE A 58 -2.87 -2.55 18.11
N ASN A 59 -3.86 -1.98 18.79
CA ASN A 59 -3.88 -1.85 20.25
C ASN A 59 -3.97 -3.21 20.96
N ASP A 60 -4.41 -4.26 20.27
CA ASP A 60 -4.55 -5.61 20.81
C ASP A 60 -3.37 -6.53 20.46
N LEU A 61 -2.37 -6.02 19.72
CA LEU A 61 -1.23 -6.81 19.24
C LEU A 61 -0.02 -6.73 20.15
N SER A 62 0.73 -7.83 20.24
CA SER A 62 2.04 -7.85 20.90
C SER A 62 3.15 -7.48 19.92
N ALA A 63 3.75 -6.30 20.09
CA ALA A 63 4.90 -5.88 19.29
C ALA A 63 6.15 -6.75 19.49
N ALA A 64 6.21 -7.56 20.55
CA ALA A 64 7.32 -8.49 20.79
C ALA A 64 7.31 -9.70 19.85
N ALA A 65 6.17 -10.01 19.21
CA ALA A 65 6.07 -11.12 18.27
C ALA A 65 6.96 -10.88 17.03
N SER A 66 7.54 -11.95 16.49
CA SER A 66 8.34 -11.88 15.25
C SER A 66 7.50 -11.44 14.05
N PHE A 67 6.20 -11.74 14.04
CA PHE A 67 5.23 -11.30 13.04
C PHE A 67 3.91 -10.94 13.77
N PRO A 68 3.73 -9.68 14.20
CA PRO A 68 2.65 -9.31 15.12
C PRO A 68 1.24 -9.35 14.53
N ILE A 69 1.11 -9.20 13.21
CA ILE A 69 -0.20 -9.21 12.55
C ILE A 69 -0.67 -10.67 12.43
N PRO A 70 -1.80 -11.04 13.06
CA PRO A 70 -2.28 -12.41 13.05
C PRO A 70 -2.70 -12.82 11.65
N ALA A 71 -2.49 -14.11 11.36
CA ALA A 71 -2.93 -14.74 10.13
C ALA A 71 -3.68 -16.04 10.46
N THR A 72 -4.94 -16.10 10.06
CA THR A 72 -5.78 -17.29 10.16
C THR A 72 -5.89 -17.88 8.77
N ASN A 73 -5.65 -19.20 8.61
CA ASN A 73 -5.61 -19.84 7.30
C ASN A 73 -4.64 -19.14 6.31
N GLN A 74 -3.42 -18.86 6.78
CA GLN A 74 -2.28 -18.28 6.04
C GLN A 74 -2.34 -16.77 5.75
N THR A 75 -3.41 -16.04 6.11
CA THR A 75 -3.47 -14.60 5.89
C THR A 75 -4.26 -13.84 6.96
N SER A 76 -3.95 -12.56 7.10
CA SER A 76 -4.64 -11.58 7.93
C SER A 76 -6.09 -11.40 7.49
N ALA A 77 -6.97 -11.17 8.47
CA ALA A 77 -8.36 -10.87 8.24
C ALA A 77 -8.58 -9.60 7.39
N GLU A 78 -7.58 -8.71 7.26
CA GLU A 78 -7.73 -7.53 6.40
C GLU A 78 -7.63 -7.83 4.90
N VAL A 79 -7.21 -9.04 4.50
CA VAL A 79 -6.93 -9.39 3.11
C VAL A 79 -8.21 -9.74 2.35
N VAL A 80 -8.60 -8.82 1.46
CA VAL A 80 -9.76 -8.94 0.56
C VAL A 80 -9.48 -9.91 -0.59
N PHE A 81 -8.25 -9.90 -1.11
CA PHE A 81 -7.81 -10.82 -2.15
C PHE A 81 -6.36 -11.18 -1.94
N PHE A 82 -6.08 -12.46 -1.73
CA PHE A 82 -4.75 -12.95 -1.42
C PHE A 82 -3.95 -13.26 -2.69
N THR A 83 -2.89 -12.49 -2.90
CA THR A 83 -1.81 -12.81 -3.84
C THR A 83 -0.47 -12.53 -3.15
N ARG A 84 0.58 -13.28 -3.49
CA ARG A 84 1.89 -13.17 -2.86
C ARG A 84 2.97 -12.76 -3.84
N MET A 85 3.99 -12.07 -3.34
CA MET A 85 5.26 -11.89 -4.05
C MET A 85 6.34 -12.77 -3.44
N TYR A 86 7.26 -13.25 -4.27
CA TYR A 86 8.48 -13.88 -3.81
C TYR A 86 9.60 -12.84 -3.79
N ALA A 87 10.10 -12.56 -2.58
CA ALA A 87 11.28 -11.72 -2.41
C ALA A 87 12.52 -12.50 -2.90
N SER A 88 13.33 -11.89 -3.75
CA SER A 88 14.67 -12.41 -4.03
C SER A 88 15.55 -12.31 -2.78
N ASN A 89 16.64 -13.07 -2.72
CA ASN A 89 17.49 -13.14 -1.53
C ASN A 89 17.96 -11.76 -1.04
N ILE A 90 18.32 -10.86 -1.97
CA ILE A 90 18.82 -9.52 -1.63
C ILE A 90 17.76 -8.61 -0.98
N VAL A 91 16.47 -8.90 -1.17
CA VAL A 91 15.35 -8.13 -0.58
C VAL A 91 14.56 -8.94 0.46
N ASN A 92 15.11 -10.06 0.94
CA ASN A 92 14.50 -10.82 2.05
C ASN A 92 14.44 -9.96 3.32
N LEU A 93 13.41 -10.15 4.16
CA LEU A 93 13.16 -9.39 5.38
C LEU A 93 14.23 -9.49 6.48
N ASN A 94 15.19 -10.41 6.36
CA ASN A 94 16.37 -10.52 7.23
C ASN A 94 17.61 -9.79 6.67
N ILE A 95 17.56 -9.35 5.41
CA ILE A 95 18.68 -8.72 4.70
C ILE A 95 18.34 -7.28 4.32
N ALA A 96 17.12 -7.01 3.88
CA ALA A 96 16.69 -5.68 3.48
C ALA A 96 16.56 -4.75 4.69
N ARG A 97 17.25 -3.61 4.64
CA ARG A 97 17.12 -2.54 5.63
C ARG A 97 16.06 -1.54 5.16
N ILE A 98 15.28 -1.04 6.11
CA ILE A 98 14.41 0.11 5.90
C ILE A 98 15.25 1.38 5.95
N GLU A 99 15.07 2.25 4.98
CA GLU A 99 15.63 3.61 5.02
C GLU A 99 15.19 4.32 6.29
N LYS A 100 16.15 4.88 7.04
CA LYS A 100 15.87 5.51 8.34
C LYS A 100 14.86 6.63 8.21
N ASP A 101 14.90 7.40 7.12
CA ASP A 101 13.93 8.47 6.86
C ASP A 101 12.49 7.95 6.78
N LEU A 102 12.25 6.74 6.24
CA LEU A 102 10.92 6.14 6.23
C LEU A 102 10.50 5.74 7.65
N TYR A 103 11.40 5.13 8.41
CA TYR A 103 11.13 4.74 9.81
C TYR A 103 10.85 5.95 10.72
N LEU A 104 11.50 7.08 10.45
CA LEU A 104 11.33 8.33 11.21
C LEU A 104 10.02 9.06 10.88
N LEU A 105 9.28 8.67 9.82
CA LEU A 105 7.93 9.22 9.57
C LEU A 105 6.89 8.79 10.61
N TYR A 106 7.18 7.73 11.38
CA TYR A 106 6.25 7.19 12.37
C TYR A 106 6.48 7.89 13.72
N ALA A 107 5.41 8.48 14.25
CA ALA A 107 5.40 9.07 15.59
C ALA A 107 5.62 7.99 16.65
N ALA A 108 5.92 8.40 17.88
CA ALA A 108 6.18 7.47 18.98
C ALA A 108 4.93 6.66 19.37
N ASP A 109 3.75 7.26 19.23
CA ASP A 109 2.42 6.70 19.51
C ASP A 109 1.72 6.11 18.27
N ASP A 110 2.41 6.12 17.12
CA ASP A 110 1.99 5.37 15.93
C ASP A 110 2.41 3.90 16.11
N LEU A 111 1.47 3.02 16.44
CA LEU A 111 1.75 1.62 16.79
C LEU A 111 2.40 0.86 15.65
N ARG A 112 2.18 1.28 14.38
CA ARG A 112 2.86 0.69 13.22
C ARG A 112 4.37 0.76 13.36
N LYS A 113 4.94 1.73 14.08
CA LYS A 113 6.38 1.82 14.32
C LYS A 113 6.93 0.55 14.97
N ASN A 114 6.21 0.02 15.96
CA ASN A 114 6.63 -1.15 16.73
C ASN A 114 6.07 -2.46 16.15
N ILE A 115 4.96 -2.39 15.42
CA ILE A 115 4.32 -3.53 14.75
C ILE A 115 5.01 -3.85 13.42
N TYR A 116 5.38 -2.85 12.61
CA TYR A 116 6.00 -3.06 11.30
C TYR A 116 7.50 -3.23 11.37
N PHE A 117 8.16 -2.75 12.42
CA PHE A 117 9.62 -2.72 12.44
C PHE A 117 10.23 -3.39 13.68
N ARG A 118 11.43 -3.93 13.49
CA ARG A 118 12.37 -4.31 14.56
C ARG A 118 13.71 -3.64 14.30
N LEU A 119 14.44 -3.40 15.37
CA LEU A 119 15.81 -2.90 15.31
C LEU A 119 16.77 -4.01 15.74
N ASP A 120 17.97 -4.02 15.19
CA ASP A 120 19.09 -4.79 15.74
C ASP A 120 19.95 -3.92 16.68
N ASP A 121 20.99 -4.52 17.26
CA ASP A 121 21.91 -3.85 18.19
C ASP A 121 22.70 -2.69 17.56
N LYS A 122 22.76 -2.63 16.22
CA LYS A 122 23.42 -1.56 15.46
C LYS A 122 22.44 -0.44 15.08
N GLY A 123 21.15 -0.61 15.37
CA GLY A 123 20.08 0.31 14.99
C GLY A 123 19.69 0.22 13.52
N ASP A 124 20.01 -0.88 12.83
CA ASP A 124 19.44 -1.19 11.52
C ASP A 124 17.97 -1.55 11.68
N VAL A 125 17.13 -1.04 10.78
CA VAL A 125 15.67 -1.20 10.84
C VAL A 125 15.24 -2.28 9.85
N PHE A 126 14.49 -3.28 10.32
CA PHE A 126 13.99 -4.39 9.51
C PHE A 126 12.46 -4.46 9.56
N PHE A 127 11.84 -4.89 8.47
CA PHE A 127 10.39 -5.07 8.41
C PHE A 127 9.95 -6.42 8.99
N LYS A 128 8.84 -6.41 9.72
CA LYS A 128 8.15 -7.57 10.28
C LYS A 128 6.61 -7.49 10.20
N GLY A 129 6.06 -6.39 9.67
CA GLY A 129 4.62 -6.10 9.59
C GLY A 129 3.87 -6.84 8.49
N THR A 130 4.16 -8.11 8.27
CA THR A 130 3.51 -8.91 7.22
C THR A 130 2.11 -9.38 7.61
N HIS A 131 1.21 -9.44 6.63
CA HIS A 131 -0.15 -10.00 6.77
C HIS A 131 -0.20 -11.54 6.74
N MET A 132 0.92 -12.26 6.71
CA MET A 132 0.93 -13.73 6.63
C MET A 132 1.26 -14.43 7.95
N GLY A 133 1.58 -13.70 9.02
CA GLY A 133 2.05 -14.28 10.28
C GLY A 133 3.42 -14.97 10.18
N HIS A 134 4.09 -14.86 9.03
CA HIS A 134 5.44 -15.34 8.75
C HIS A 134 6.09 -14.45 7.67
N GLN A 135 7.37 -14.66 7.34
CA GLN A 135 8.17 -13.84 6.41
C GLN A 135 7.67 -13.68 4.95
N GLY A 136 6.48 -14.16 4.61
CA GLY A 136 5.88 -13.98 3.29
C GLY A 136 5.38 -12.54 3.09
N LEU A 137 5.23 -12.13 1.83
CA LEU A 137 4.75 -10.80 1.46
C LEU A 137 3.57 -10.92 0.49
N ILE A 138 2.60 -10.01 0.63
CA ILE A 138 1.40 -10.01 -0.19
C ILE A 138 1.36 -8.81 -1.16
N THR A 139 0.85 -9.06 -2.36
CA THR A 139 0.47 -8.06 -3.38
C THR A 139 -1.03 -7.81 -3.44
N GLY A 140 -1.77 -8.61 -2.67
CA GLY A 140 -3.21 -8.57 -2.53
C GLY A 140 -3.76 -7.21 -2.09
N VAL A 141 -5.07 -7.03 -2.24
CA VAL A 141 -5.79 -5.85 -1.75
C VAL A 141 -6.19 -6.09 -0.30
N THR A 142 -6.03 -5.07 0.55
CA THR A 142 -6.52 -5.10 1.94
C THR A 142 -7.57 -4.03 2.20
N SER A 143 -8.42 -4.22 3.21
CA SER A 143 -9.38 -3.20 3.65
C SER A 143 -8.68 -1.90 4.07
N SER A 144 -7.49 -1.99 4.69
CA SER A 144 -6.63 -0.83 4.99
C SER A 144 -6.21 -0.03 3.74
N GLU A 145 -5.85 -0.71 2.65
CA GLU A 145 -5.55 -0.05 1.37
C GLU A 145 -6.81 0.59 0.77
N LEU A 146 -7.96 -0.09 0.83
CA LEU A 146 -9.21 0.42 0.28
C LEU A 146 -9.67 1.70 0.99
N LEU A 147 -9.56 1.75 2.32
CA LEU A 147 -9.84 2.97 3.08
C LEU A 147 -8.94 4.13 2.64
N LEU A 148 -7.65 3.87 2.41
CA LEU A 148 -6.72 4.89 1.91
C LEU A 148 -7.03 5.32 0.48
N ILE A 149 -7.47 4.40 -0.39
CA ILE A 149 -7.94 4.74 -1.76
C ILE A 149 -9.17 5.66 -1.66
N VAL A 150 -10.17 5.27 -0.87
CA VAL A 150 -11.42 6.02 -0.71
C VAL A 150 -11.15 7.41 -0.12
N ALA A 151 -10.35 7.50 0.95
CA ALA A 151 -9.98 8.77 1.57
C ALA A 151 -9.22 9.67 0.58
N GLU A 152 -8.25 9.11 -0.17
CA GLU A 152 -7.50 9.88 -1.17
C GLU A 152 -8.43 10.44 -2.25
N CYS A 153 -9.35 9.63 -2.77
CA CYS A 153 -10.31 10.07 -3.77
C CYS A 153 -11.26 11.15 -3.22
N GLN A 154 -11.78 11.00 -1.99
CA GLN A 154 -12.60 12.02 -1.35
C GLN A 154 -11.86 13.36 -1.23
N ALA A 155 -10.61 13.35 -0.78
CA ALA A 155 -9.79 14.56 -0.72
C ALA A 155 -9.61 15.20 -2.11
N ARG A 156 -9.28 14.40 -3.14
CA ARG A 156 -9.11 14.89 -4.52
C ARG A 156 -10.39 15.41 -5.16
N LEU A 157 -11.55 14.93 -4.73
CA LEU A 157 -12.86 15.38 -5.18
C LEU A 157 -13.43 16.54 -4.34
N GLY A 158 -12.61 17.15 -3.48
CA GLY A 158 -13.00 18.32 -2.69
C GLY A 158 -13.89 17.99 -1.50
N GLU A 159 -13.80 16.77 -0.96
CA GLU A 159 -14.58 16.30 0.19
C GLU A 159 -13.69 16.05 1.44
N PRO A 160 -13.02 17.07 2.00
CA PRO A 160 -12.04 16.90 3.07
C PRO A 160 -12.63 16.30 4.35
N GLU A 161 -13.88 16.65 4.70
CA GLU A 161 -14.57 16.12 5.89
C GLU A 161 -14.79 14.60 5.77
N LYS A 162 -15.31 14.14 4.62
CA LYS A 162 -15.49 12.71 4.34
C LYS A 162 -14.16 11.96 4.28
N ALA A 163 -13.13 12.60 3.73
CA ALA A 163 -11.77 12.04 3.70
C ALA A 163 -11.24 11.83 5.14
N ALA A 164 -11.51 12.77 6.05
CA ALA A 164 -11.16 12.66 7.47
C ALA A 164 -11.92 11.49 8.13
N GLU A 165 -13.24 11.39 7.92
CA GLU A 165 -14.06 10.28 8.43
C GLU A 165 -13.53 8.92 7.99
N THR A 166 -13.26 8.74 6.69
CA THR A 166 -12.71 7.49 6.14
C THR A 166 -11.32 7.20 6.71
N LEU A 167 -10.43 8.20 6.77
CA LEU A 167 -9.08 8.01 7.32
C LEU A 167 -9.14 7.59 8.80
N ASN A 168 -10.04 8.19 9.59
CA ASN A 168 -10.21 7.89 11.00
C ASN A 168 -10.69 6.46 11.26
N GLN A 169 -11.44 5.83 10.34
CA GLN A 169 -11.80 4.41 10.45
C GLN A 169 -10.56 3.50 10.53
N LEU A 170 -9.48 3.87 9.85
CA LEU A 170 -8.20 3.15 9.91
C LEU A 170 -7.35 3.64 11.08
N MET A 171 -7.18 4.96 11.24
CA MET A 171 -6.18 5.52 12.15
C MET A 171 -6.46 5.22 13.62
N ILE A 172 -7.73 5.11 14.02
CA ILE A 172 -8.10 4.72 15.39
C ILE A 172 -7.56 3.33 15.79
N LYS A 173 -7.32 2.46 14.80
CA LYS A 173 -6.76 1.10 14.98
C LYS A 173 -5.25 1.03 14.75
N ARG A 174 -4.59 2.13 14.38
CA ARG A 174 -3.14 2.18 14.09
C ARG A 174 -2.36 3.02 15.08
N TRP A 175 -3.03 3.94 15.77
CA TRP A 175 -2.45 4.78 16.81
C TRP A 175 -2.83 4.25 18.19
N ASP A 176 -2.02 4.57 19.20
CA ASP A 176 -2.36 4.29 20.60
C ASP A 176 -3.69 4.95 20.95
N LYS A 177 -4.68 4.14 21.36
CA LYS A 177 -6.03 4.60 21.68
C LYS A 177 -6.07 5.66 22.78
N ASN A 178 -5.06 5.74 23.64
CA ASN A 178 -4.99 6.70 24.73
C ASN A 178 -4.47 8.08 24.28
N THR A 179 -3.78 8.16 23.13
CA THR A 179 -3.24 9.42 22.59
C THR A 179 -3.88 9.83 21.26
N PHE A 180 -4.55 8.89 20.58
CA PHE A 180 -5.15 9.13 19.27
C PHE A 180 -6.14 10.29 19.32
N LYS A 181 -5.92 11.25 18.42
CA LYS A 181 -6.85 12.35 18.15
C LYS A 181 -7.37 12.19 16.73
N PRO A 182 -8.70 12.13 16.52
CA PRO A 182 -9.26 12.06 15.19
C PRO A 182 -8.76 13.20 14.30
N PHE A 183 -8.43 12.87 13.06
CA PHE A 183 -8.12 13.84 12.02
C PHE A 183 -9.39 14.61 11.67
N VAL A 184 -9.24 15.93 11.47
CA VAL A 184 -10.29 16.82 10.99
C VAL A 184 -9.66 17.69 9.91
N PHE A 185 -10.30 17.78 8.75
CA PHE A 185 -9.80 18.57 7.63
C PHE A 185 -10.86 19.54 7.14
N THR A 186 -10.45 20.79 6.92
CA THR A 186 -11.24 21.82 6.24
C THR A 186 -10.66 22.16 4.86
N ASP A 187 -9.46 21.66 4.55
CA ASP A 187 -8.74 21.90 3.29
C ASP A 187 -8.40 20.56 2.61
N ALA A 188 -8.76 20.45 1.34
CA ALA A 188 -8.57 19.23 0.54
C ALA A 188 -7.09 18.90 0.28
N ASN A 189 -6.22 19.90 0.15
CA ASN A 189 -4.79 19.68 -0.07
C ASN A 189 -4.09 19.21 1.21
N ILE A 190 -4.47 19.76 2.37
CA ILE A 190 -3.99 19.27 3.68
C ILE A 190 -4.45 17.83 3.91
N ALA A 191 -5.72 17.53 3.61
CA ALA A 191 -6.24 16.16 3.68
C ALA A 191 -5.43 15.22 2.77
N LEU A 192 -5.27 15.59 1.49
CA LEU A 192 -4.54 14.80 0.51
C LEU A 192 -3.08 14.54 0.93
N GLY A 193 -2.35 15.57 1.34
CA GLY A 193 -0.97 15.43 1.80
C GLY A 193 -0.85 14.48 3.01
N THR A 194 -1.79 14.58 3.96
CA THR A 194 -1.83 13.69 5.13
C THR A 194 -2.12 12.25 4.72
N ILE A 195 -3.12 12.03 3.87
CA ILE A 195 -3.53 10.69 3.42
C ILE A 195 -2.43 10.01 2.61
N LEU A 196 -1.71 10.75 1.75
CA LEU A 196 -0.57 10.20 0.99
C LEU A 196 0.58 9.78 1.91
N ASN A 197 0.84 10.53 2.98
CA ASN A 197 1.82 10.15 4.00
C ASN A 197 1.36 8.90 4.77
N GLU A 198 0.09 8.84 5.16
CA GLU A 198 -0.49 7.66 5.82
C GLU A 198 -0.47 6.43 4.90
N ARG A 199 -0.73 6.59 3.60
CA ARG A 199 -0.63 5.53 2.60
C ARG A 199 0.80 5.01 2.48
N ARG A 200 1.80 5.88 2.50
CA ARG A 200 3.21 5.51 2.48
C ARG A 200 3.61 4.71 3.73
N LYS A 201 3.05 5.04 4.89
CA LYS A 201 3.29 4.34 6.16
C LYS A 201 2.54 2.99 6.23
N GLU A 202 1.29 2.95 5.80
CA GLU A 202 0.49 1.73 5.90
C GLU A 202 0.95 0.64 4.93
N LEU A 203 1.39 0.99 3.72
CA LEU A 203 1.59 0.05 2.62
C LEU A 203 3.07 -0.31 2.36
N VAL A 204 3.93 -0.22 3.38
CA VAL A 204 5.33 -0.64 3.27
C VAL A 204 5.39 -2.13 2.95
N PHE A 205 6.31 -2.53 2.06
CA PHE A 205 6.48 -3.94 1.63
C PHE A 205 5.24 -4.58 0.94
N ARG A 206 4.34 -3.76 0.37
CA ARG A 206 3.17 -4.21 -0.41
C ARG A 206 3.35 -4.18 -1.93
N GLY A 207 4.51 -3.74 -2.43
CA GLY A 207 4.79 -3.65 -3.87
C GLY A 207 4.10 -2.47 -4.59
N LEU A 208 3.52 -1.53 -3.85
CA LEU A 208 2.70 -0.45 -4.41
C LEU A 208 3.44 0.89 -4.56
N ARG A 209 4.61 1.05 -3.91
CA ARG A 209 5.30 2.34 -3.87
C ARG A 209 5.76 2.83 -5.24
N TRP A 210 6.15 1.92 -6.14
CA TRP A 210 6.57 2.28 -7.49
C TRP A 210 5.44 2.92 -8.30
N SER A 211 4.25 2.30 -8.30
CA SER A 211 3.06 2.87 -8.95
C SER A 211 2.61 4.17 -8.30
N ASP A 212 2.70 4.27 -6.96
CA ASP A 212 2.38 5.52 -6.25
C ASP A 212 3.32 6.66 -6.69
N ILE A 213 4.64 6.44 -6.76
CA ILE A 213 5.57 7.48 -7.21
C ILE A 213 5.27 7.91 -8.64
N LYS A 214 5.03 6.96 -9.56
CA LYS A 214 4.72 7.26 -10.96
C LYS A 214 3.47 8.13 -11.11
N ARG A 215 2.35 7.73 -10.49
CA ARG A 215 1.09 8.49 -10.59
C ARG A 215 1.20 9.85 -9.89
N LEU A 216 1.89 9.93 -8.76
CA LEU A 216 2.06 11.19 -8.03
C LEU A 216 2.96 12.16 -8.79
N ASN A 217 4.01 11.67 -9.47
CA ASN A 217 4.87 12.52 -10.31
C ASN A 217 4.16 13.00 -11.58
N ARG A 218 3.29 12.18 -12.18
CA ARG A 218 2.34 12.63 -13.22
C ARG A 218 1.50 13.79 -12.69
N ASP A 219 1.05 13.71 -11.44
CA ASP A 219 0.24 14.74 -10.77
C ASP A 219 1.08 15.89 -10.17
N GLY A 220 2.40 15.97 -10.44
CA GLY A 220 3.24 17.10 -10.03
C GLY A 220 3.92 16.99 -8.65
N ALA A 221 3.96 15.83 -8.00
CA ALA A 221 4.54 15.67 -6.67
C ALA A 221 6.08 15.86 -6.60
N GLY A 222 6.79 15.85 -7.73
CA GLY A 222 8.23 16.15 -7.77
C GLY A 222 9.14 15.16 -7.03
N ILE A 223 8.69 13.92 -6.82
CA ILE A 223 9.41 12.90 -6.06
C ILE A 223 10.60 12.38 -6.87
N THR A 224 11.80 12.64 -6.37
CA THR A 224 13.06 12.10 -6.92
C THR A 224 13.48 10.85 -6.14
N LEU A 225 13.93 9.81 -6.84
CA LEU A 225 14.57 8.66 -6.22
C LEU A 225 16.08 8.79 -6.36
N SER A 226 16.81 8.64 -5.25
CA SER A 226 18.27 8.65 -5.24
C SER A 226 18.81 7.47 -4.43
N ARG A 227 19.89 6.85 -4.91
CA ARG A 227 20.64 5.81 -4.21
C ARG A 227 22.13 6.04 -4.41
N LYS A 228 22.91 5.91 -3.33
CA LYS A 228 24.37 5.93 -3.39
C LYS A 228 24.88 4.49 -3.31
N ILE A 229 25.54 4.01 -4.36
CA ILE A 229 26.10 2.65 -4.43
C ILE A 229 27.59 2.79 -4.73
N SER A 230 28.44 2.25 -3.86
CA SER A 230 29.91 2.31 -4.00
C SER A 230 30.45 3.71 -4.26
N GLY A 231 29.85 4.73 -3.62
CA GLY A 231 30.22 6.15 -3.78
C GLY A 231 29.60 6.86 -4.99
N GLN A 232 28.96 6.14 -5.91
CA GLN A 232 28.26 6.71 -7.07
C GLN A 232 26.79 6.98 -6.75
N ASP A 233 26.31 8.16 -7.17
CA ASP A 233 24.90 8.53 -7.03
C ASP A 233 24.10 8.14 -8.27
N PHE A 234 23.00 7.43 -8.04
CA PHE A 234 22.02 7.03 -9.04
C PHE A 234 20.73 7.77 -8.77
N VAL A 235 20.34 8.63 -9.71
CA VAL A 235 19.17 9.50 -9.57
C VAL A 235 18.15 9.21 -10.68
N LEU A 236 16.90 9.07 -10.28
CA LEU A 236 15.74 8.99 -11.16
C LEU A 236 14.83 10.19 -10.88
N LEU A 237 14.83 11.13 -11.83
CA LEU A 237 14.06 12.37 -11.76
C LEU A 237 12.56 12.11 -11.95
N PRO A 238 11.68 13.01 -11.51
CA PRO A 238 10.24 12.91 -11.77
C PRO A 238 9.95 12.78 -13.27
N ASN A 239 8.98 11.93 -13.62
CA ASN A 239 8.51 11.70 -15.01
C ASN A 239 9.57 11.20 -16.01
N ASP A 240 10.74 10.77 -15.52
CA ASP A 240 11.77 10.13 -16.33
C ASP A 240 11.25 8.84 -16.98
N LYS A 241 11.58 8.62 -18.26
CA LYS A 241 11.07 7.49 -19.04
C LYS A 241 11.52 6.14 -18.47
N ARG A 242 12.62 6.10 -17.71
CA ARG A 242 13.12 4.91 -17.01
C ARG A 242 12.20 4.41 -15.89
N TYR A 243 11.11 5.11 -15.57
CA TYR A 243 10.02 4.55 -14.76
C TYR A 243 9.25 3.42 -15.46
N ALA A 244 9.37 3.29 -16.79
CA ALA A 244 8.98 2.10 -17.53
C ALA A 244 10.11 1.06 -17.48
N ILE A 245 9.79 -0.15 -17.03
CA ILE A 245 10.77 -1.25 -17.00
C ILE A 245 11.13 -1.61 -18.44
N ALA A 246 12.40 -1.96 -18.66
CA ALA A 246 12.87 -2.50 -19.92
C ALA A 246 12.01 -3.68 -20.37
N LEU A 247 11.64 -3.73 -21.65
CA LEU A 247 11.23 -4.99 -22.26
C LEU A 247 12.44 -5.95 -22.26
N PRO A 248 12.26 -7.24 -21.95
CA PRO A 248 13.31 -8.25 -22.06
C PRO A 248 13.89 -8.31 -23.48
N GLU A 249 15.21 -8.45 -23.59
CA GLU A 249 15.92 -8.41 -24.88
C GLU A 249 15.52 -9.56 -25.81
N ASP A 250 15.32 -10.76 -25.26
CA ASP A 250 14.83 -11.94 -25.98
C ASP A 250 13.45 -11.71 -26.62
N VAL A 251 12.55 -11.00 -25.93
CA VAL A 251 11.24 -10.63 -26.48
C VAL A 251 11.39 -9.67 -27.67
N LEU A 252 12.31 -8.70 -27.59
CA LEU A 252 12.58 -7.79 -28.71
C LEU A 252 13.15 -8.54 -29.92
N GLU A 253 14.10 -9.43 -29.69
CA GLU A 253 14.71 -10.25 -30.74
C GLU A 253 13.67 -11.18 -31.41
N MET A 254 12.79 -11.80 -30.63
CA MET A 254 11.76 -12.71 -31.15
C MET A 254 10.65 -12.00 -31.94
N THR A 255 10.27 -10.80 -31.53
CA THR A 255 9.08 -10.12 -32.08
C THR A 255 9.40 -8.97 -33.03
N GLY A 256 10.63 -8.43 -32.96
CA GLY A 256 11.02 -7.20 -33.66
C GLY A 256 10.37 -5.93 -33.10
N MET A 257 9.72 -5.99 -31.93
CA MET A 257 9.10 -4.81 -31.34
C MET A 257 10.13 -3.80 -30.83
N GLU A 258 9.73 -2.53 -30.73
CA GLU A 258 10.62 -1.48 -30.20
C GLU A 258 10.70 -1.51 -28.68
N GLN A 259 11.88 -1.15 -28.15
CA GLN A 259 12.10 -1.00 -26.72
C GLN A 259 11.33 0.22 -26.16
N ASN A 260 10.97 0.16 -24.87
CA ASN A 260 10.44 1.32 -24.15
C ASN A 260 11.41 2.51 -24.24
N PRO A 261 10.91 3.73 -24.48
CA PRO A 261 11.73 4.94 -24.43
C PRO A 261 12.48 5.05 -23.10
N ARG A 262 13.70 5.57 -23.12
CA ARG A 262 14.54 5.80 -21.94
C ARG A 262 14.83 7.27 -21.72
#